data_AF-A0A924MAJ2-F1
#
_entry.id   AF-A0A924MAJ2-F1
#
_cell.length_a   1.000
_cell.length_b   1.000
_cell.length_c   1.000
_cell.angle_alpha   90.00
_cell.angle_beta   90.00
_cell.angle_gamma   90.00
#
_symmetry.space_group_name_H-M   'P 1'
#
loop_
_entity.id
_entity.type
_entity.pdbx_description
1 polymer ?
#
loop_
_entity_poly.entity_id
_entity_poly.type
_entity_poly.pdbx_seq_one_letter_code
_entity_poly.pdbx_strand_id
1 'polypeptide(L)' 'MHFRALKGNKKGLNFIRINKQYRLEFKIEKELTTLVEIILIENLPNHYK' A
#
# COMPACT_ATOMS: atom_id res chain seq x y z
N MET A 1 9.31 -9.18 1.78
CA MET A 1 8.15 -8.36 1.36
C MET A 1 7.62 -7.59 2.56
N HIS A 2 7.24 -6.31 2.41
CA HIS A 2 6.77 -5.47 3.53
C HIS A 2 5.30 -5.09 3.34
N PHE A 3 4.38 -5.98 3.74
CA PHE A 3 2.93 -5.73 3.72
C PHE A 3 2.45 -5.28 5.10
N ARG A 4 1.63 -4.23 5.17
CA ARG A 4 1.01 -3.74 6.42
C ARG A 4 -0.35 -3.10 6.17
N ALA A 5 -1.31 -3.38 7.05
CA ALA A 5 -2.53 -2.59 7.16
C ALA A 5 -2.21 -1.22 7.79
N LEU A 6 -2.77 -0.14 7.23
CA LEU A 6 -2.61 1.22 7.72
C LEU A 6 -3.59 1.51 8.87
N LYS A 7 -3.19 2.43 9.76
CA LYS A 7 -3.94 2.82 10.96
C LYS A 7 -4.26 4.32 10.93
N GLY A 8 -5.08 4.79 11.87
CA GLY A 8 -5.44 6.20 12.00
C GLY A 8 -6.36 6.66 10.87
N ASN A 9 -6.05 7.82 10.29
CA ASN A 9 -6.81 8.41 9.18
C ASN A 9 -6.82 7.56 7.90
N LYS A 10 -5.89 6.61 7.75
CA LYS A 10 -5.82 5.66 6.63
C LYS A 10 -6.31 4.25 7.00
N LYS A 11 -7.10 4.11 8.07
CA LYS A 11 -7.68 2.82 8.48
C LYS A 11 -8.52 2.24 7.34
N GLY A 12 -8.34 0.95 7.05
CA GLY A 12 -9.00 0.25 5.94
C GLY A 12 -8.17 0.18 4.66
N LEU A 13 -7.03 0.87 4.61
CA LEU A 13 -6.08 0.77 3.52
C LEU A 13 -4.93 -0.16 3.89
N ASN A 14 -4.28 -0.70 2.87
CA ASN A 14 -3.12 -1.56 2.96
C ASN A 14 -1.95 -0.92 2.23
N PHE A 15 -0.75 -1.28 2.66
CA PHE A 15 0.49 -0.80 2.10
C PHE A 15 1.42 -1.98 1.78
N ILE A 16 2.08 -1.93 0.63
CA ILE A 16 3.20 -2.81 0.29
C ILE A 16 4.37 -2.01 -0.29
N ARG A 17 5.61 -2.43 0.07
CA ARG A 17 6.83 -1.88 -0.52
C ARG A 17 7.32 -2.75 -1.69
N ILE A 18 7.58 -2.11 -2.82
CA ILE A 18 8.10 -2.75 -4.05
C ILE A 18 9.53 -2.26 -4.28
N ASN A 19 10.45 -3.21 -4.49
CA ASN A 19 11.86 -2.97 -4.83
C ASN A 19 12.59 -1.95 -3.94
N LYS A 20 12.17 -1.82 -2.67
CA LYS A 20 12.62 -0.79 -1.70
C LYS A 20 12.42 0.67 -2.15
N GLN A 21 11.94 0.92 -3.35
CA GLN A 21 11.84 2.25 -3.95
C GLN A 21 10.40 2.75 -4.03
N TYR A 22 9.41 1.85 -4.16
CA TYR A 22 8.03 2.27 -4.33
C TYR A 22 7.17 1.87 -3.16
N ARG A 23 6.24 2.77 -2.83
CA ARG A 23 5.17 2.55 -1.88
C ARG A 23 3.85 2.49 -2.64
N LEU A 24 3.19 1.35 -2.50
CA LEU A 24 1.84 1.14 -3.02
C LEU A 24 0.87 1.15 -1.85
N GLU A 25 -0.11 2.06 -1.87
CA GLU A 25 -1.26 2.02 -0.97
C GLU A 25 -2.51 1.60 -1.76
N PHE A 26 -3.27 0.68 -1.19
CA PHE A 26 -4.41 0.06 -1.87
C PHE A 26 -5.49 -0.40 -0.89
N LYS A 27 -6.73 -0.48 -1.38
CA LYS A 27 -7.85 -1.04 -0.63
C LYS A 27 -8.19 -2.43 -1.17
N ILE A 28 -8.58 -3.33 -0.28
CA ILE A 28 -9.12 -4.64 -0.65
C ILE A 28 -10.56 -4.67 -0.16
N GLU A 29 -11.48 -4.89 -1.08
CA GLU A 29 -12.88 -5.16 -0.76
C GLU A 29 -13.21 -6.59 -1.14
N LYS A 30 -13.83 -7.31 -0.20
CA LYS A 30 -14.32 -8.66 -0.41
C LYS A 30 -15.84 -8.63 -0.39
N GLU A 31 -16.41 -8.64 -1.58
CA GLU A 31 -17.84 -8.87 -1.79
C GLU A 31 -17.98 -10.23 -2.49
N LEU A 32 -18.71 -10.31 -3.62
CA LEU A 32 -18.78 -11.51 -4.46
C LEU A 32 -17.49 -11.78 -5.25
N THR A 33 -16.67 -10.75 -5.48
CA THR A 33 -15.36 -10.81 -6.11
C THR A 33 -14.38 -9.95 -5.31
N THR A 34 -13.08 -10.26 -5.40
CA THR A 34 -12.05 -9.42 -4.76
C THR A 34 -11.74 -8.22 -5.66
N LEU A 35 -12.08 -7.02 -5.19
CA LEU A 35 -11.72 -5.77 -5.83
C LEU A 35 -10.46 -5.20 -5.15
N VAL A 36 -9.48 -4.80 -5.95
CA VAL A 36 -8.27 -4.11 -5.48
C VAL A 36 -8.20 -2.76 -6.16
N GLU A 37 -8.28 -1.70 -5.35
CA GLU A 37 -8.16 -0.32 -5.82
C GLU A 37 -6.79 0.24 -5.42
N ILE A 38 -6.04 0.75 -6.40
CA ILE A 38 -4.76 1.43 -6.17
C ILE A 38 -5.03 2.90 -5.88
N ILE A 39 -4.65 3.36 -4.69
CA ILE A 39 -4.94 4.72 -4.22
C ILE A 39 -3.74 5.63 -4.45
N LEU A 40 -2.52 5.11 -4.26
CA LEU A 40 -1.30 5.88 -4.41
C LEU A 40 -0.12 4.99 -4.76
N ILE A 41 0.68 5.46 -5.73
CA ILE A 41 2.02 4.96 -6.00
C ILE A 41 2.98 6.12 -5.76
N GLU A 42 3.83 5.98 -4.75
CA GLU A 42 4.81 6.99 -4.38
C GLU A 42 6.22 6.44 -4.55
N ASN A 43 7.11 7.25 -5.14
CA ASN A 43 8.55 6.97 -5.17
C ASN A 43 9.16 7.42 -3.84
N LEU A 44 9.70 6.49 -3.08
CA LEU A 44 10.43 6.73 -1.84
C LEU A 44 11.93 6.85 -2.17
N PRO A 45 12.49 8.06 -2.28
CA PRO A 45 13.92 8.22 -2.46
C PRO A 45 14.65 7.50 -1.32
N ASN A 46 15.58 6.62 -1.69
CA ASN A 46 16.28 5.79 -0.72
C ASN A 46 17.13 6.69 0.17
N HIS A 47 16.73 6.85 1.43
CA HIS A 47 17.41 7.74 2.38
C HIS A 47 18.66 7.11 3.02
N TYR A 48 19.00 5.88 2.62
CA TYR A 48 20.26 5.22 2.98
C TYR A 48 21.34 5.58 1.96
N LYS A 49 22.16 6.57 2.31
CA LYS A 49 23.55 6.68 1.86
C LYS A 49 24.45 6.22 3.01
#